data_AF-A0A961T3W7-F1
#
_entry.id   AF-A0A961T3W7-F1
#
_cell.length_a   1.000
_cell.length_b   1.000
_cell.length_c   1.000
_cell.angle_alpha   90.00
_cell.angle_beta   90.00
_cell.angle_gamma   90.00
#
_symmetry.space_group_name_H-M   'P 1'
#
loop_
_entity.id
_entity.type
_entity.pdbx_description
1 polymer ?
#
loop_
_entity_poly.entity_id
_entity_poly.type
_entity_poly.pdbx_seq_one_letter_code
_entity_poly.pdbx_strand_id
1 'polypeptide(L)'
;MPLFRRLFRSLTFRVIAFSSVWAVLALIVIATVISALFRQASERGFESLLSAHLFNLISSVDVSTDGFLAGFPNLSDLRFTEPQSGWYWTVEPVTENLHGELSSPSLTGPVVGVPTSVVPFDDRFQRRYRTVGLNGEELEVIESEFVLDDQNRVARFRMMGNRSELNDEVTAFER
;
A
#
# COMPACT_ATOMS: atom_id res chain seq x y z
N MET A 1 -55.68 4.21 26.45
CA MET A 1 -54.25 3.96 26.73
C MET A 1 -53.57 5.21 27.32
N PRO A 2 -53.68 5.52 28.63
CA PRO A 2 -53.06 6.72 29.22
C PRO A 2 -51.70 6.47 29.89
N LEU A 3 -51.21 5.22 29.90
CA LEU A 3 -50.00 4.82 30.64
C LEU A 3 -48.69 5.42 30.10
N PHE A 4 -48.62 5.77 28.80
CA PHE A 4 -47.41 6.36 28.22
C PHE A 4 -47.11 7.78 28.73
N ARG A 5 -48.12 8.56 29.13
CA ARG A 5 -47.92 9.98 29.52
C ARG A 5 -47.32 10.18 30.92
N ARG A 6 -47.40 9.20 31.84
CA ARG A 6 -46.83 9.33 33.19
C ARG A 6 -45.35 8.94 33.29
N LEU A 7 -44.85 8.10 32.37
CA LEU A 7 -43.43 7.70 32.34
C LEU A 7 -42.49 8.88 32.00
N PHE A 8 -42.92 9.80 31.12
CA PHE A 8 -42.16 11.00 30.74
C PHE A 8 -42.08 12.09 31.82
N ARG A 9 -42.74 11.92 32.98
CA ARG A 9 -42.82 12.95 34.03
C ARG A 9 -41.98 12.62 35.28
N SER A 10 -41.25 11.50 35.27
CA SER A 10 -40.36 11.08 36.35
C SER A 10 -38.95 11.66 36.17
N LEU A 11 -38.42 12.32 37.21
CA LEU A 11 -37.04 12.82 37.27
C LEU A 11 -36.02 11.71 36.97
N THR A 12 -36.25 10.49 37.48
CA THR A 12 -35.39 9.33 37.27
C THR A 12 -35.34 8.90 35.80
N PHE A 13 -36.48 8.91 35.10
CA PHE A 13 -36.53 8.55 33.67
C PHE A 13 -35.74 9.55 32.81
N ARG A 14 -35.86 10.85 33.10
CA ARG A 14 -35.09 11.88 32.38
C ARG A 14 -33.59 11.73 32.59
N VAL A 15 -33.16 11.43 33.82
CA VAL A 15 -31.73 11.23 34.14
C VAL A 15 -31.17 10.00 33.43
N ILE A 16 -31.88 8.87 33.45
CA ILE A 16 -31.45 7.64 32.77
C ILE A 16 -31.39 7.88 31.25
N ALA A 17 -32.44 8.46 30.67
CA ALA A 17 -32.48 8.75 29.23
C ALA A 17 -31.33 9.68 28.81
N PHE A 18 -31.03 10.72 29.60
CA PHE A 18 -29.91 11.62 29.31
C PHE A 18 -28.57 10.88 29.37
N SER A 19 -28.36 10.07 30.41
CA SER A 19 -27.15 9.26 30.56
C SER A 19 -26.97 8.27 29.40
N SER A 20 -28.04 7.57 29.00
CA SER A 20 -28.01 6.65 27.86
C SER A 20 -27.70 7.37 26.54
N VAL A 21 -28.27 8.55 26.31
CA VAL A 21 -27.97 9.36 25.12
C VAL A 21 -26.50 9.76 25.10
N TRP A 22 -25.97 10.23 26.23
CA TRP A 22 -24.55 10.57 26.36
C TRP A 22 -23.64 9.36 26.17
N ALA A 23 -24.03 8.19 26.69
CA ALA A 23 -23.29 6.95 26.48
C ALA A 23 -23.26 6.55 25.00
N VAL A 24 -24.39 6.62 24.30
CA VAL A 24 -24.46 6.35 22.84
C VAL A 24 -23.62 7.35 22.07
N LEU A 25 -23.68 8.64 22.40
CA LEU A 25 -22.84 9.66 21.76
C LEU A 25 -21.35 9.39 21.99
N ALA A 26 -20.95 9.04 23.21
CA ALA A 26 -19.57 8.70 23.53
C ALA A 26 -19.10 7.48 22.73
N LEU A 27 -19.93 6.44 22.58
CA LEU A 27 -19.61 5.25 21.78
C LEU A 27 -19.42 5.59 20.31
N ILE A 28 -20.27 6.46 19.73
CA ILE A 28 -20.12 6.91 18.33
C ILE A 28 -18.79 7.64 18.15
N VAL A 29 -18.43 8.53 19.09
CA VAL A 29 -17.15 9.25 19.04
C VAL A 29 -15.97 8.28 19.11
N ILE A 30 -16.00 7.34 20.06
CA ILE A 30 -14.94 6.34 20.23
C ILE A 30 -14.80 5.48 18.97
N ALA A 31 -15.91 4.96 18.42
CA ALA A 31 -15.90 4.17 17.20
C ALA A 31 -15.27 4.96 16.05
N THR A 32 -15.67 6.22 15.87
CA THR A 32 -15.10 7.12 14.84
C THR A 32 -13.59 7.31 15.00
N VAL A 33 -13.11 7.56 16.22
CA VAL A 33 -11.69 7.74 16.50
C VAL A 33 -10.90 6.47 16.23
N ILE A 34 -11.40 5.30 16.67
CA ILE A 34 -10.75 4.02 16.45
C ILE A 34 -10.66 3.71 14.95
N SER A 35 -11.73 3.93 14.19
CA SER A 35 -11.73 3.77 12.72
C SER A 35 -10.67 4.65 12.05
N ALA A 36 -10.58 5.92 12.45
CA ALA A 36 -9.58 6.84 11.90
C ALA A 36 -8.14 6.40 12.23
N LEU A 37 -7.90 5.94 13.46
CA LEU A 37 -6.59 5.43 13.88
C LEU A 37 -6.22 4.13 13.16
N PHE A 38 -7.18 3.23 12.96
CA PHE A 38 -6.97 1.98 12.22
C PHE A 38 -6.59 2.28 10.78
N ARG A 39 -7.38 3.10 10.07
CA ARG A 39 -7.06 3.54 8.71
C ARG A 39 -5.64 4.09 8.60
N GLN A 40 -5.29 5.02 9.50
CA GLN A 40 -3.96 5.63 9.50
C GLN A 40 -2.84 4.62 9.82
N ALA A 41 -3.09 3.65 10.70
CA ALA A 41 -2.13 2.59 11.02
C ALA A 41 -1.93 1.66 9.83
N SER A 42 -3.00 1.23 9.17
CA SER A 42 -2.95 0.32 8.02
C SER A 42 -2.28 0.98 6.81
N GLU A 43 -2.56 2.25 6.52
CA GLU A 43 -1.89 3.00 5.45
C GLU A 43 -0.38 3.12 5.68
N ARG A 44 0.04 3.54 6.89
CA ARG A 44 1.47 3.60 7.23
C ARG A 44 2.14 2.23 7.22
N GLY A 45 1.44 1.21 7.71
CA GLY A 45 1.93 -0.16 7.69
C GLY A 45 2.18 -0.64 6.26
N PHE A 46 1.22 -0.42 5.37
CA PHE A 46 1.32 -0.74 3.96
C PHE A 46 2.48 -0.01 3.27
N GLU A 47 2.62 1.29 3.49
CA GLU A 47 3.75 2.08 2.95
C GLU A 47 5.11 1.56 3.46
N SER A 48 5.18 1.22 4.75
CA SER A 48 6.39 0.65 5.36
C SER A 48 6.72 -0.72 4.78
N LEU A 49 5.72 -1.56 4.55
CA LEU A 49 5.88 -2.88 3.92
C LEU A 49 6.40 -2.75 2.49
N LEU A 50 5.80 -1.88 1.67
CA LEU A 50 6.26 -1.61 0.31
C LEU A 50 7.72 -1.13 0.28
N SER A 51 8.06 -0.21 1.18
CA SER A 51 9.42 0.31 1.28
C SER A 51 10.41 -0.78 1.70
N ALA A 52 10.06 -1.61 2.68
CA ALA A 52 10.89 -2.74 3.10
C ALA A 52 11.11 -3.76 1.98
N HIS A 53 10.06 -4.10 1.23
CA HIS A 53 10.18 -4.98 0.06
C HIS A 53 11.05 -4.36 -1.04
N LEU A 54 10.91 -3.05 -1.29
CA LEU A 54 11.77 -2.35 -2.23
C LEU A 54 13.25 -2.40 -1.82
N PHE A 55 13.57 -2.14 -0.55
CA PHE A 55 14.97 -2.21 -0.08
C PHE A 55 15.53 -3.64 -0.15
N ASN A 56 14.73 -4.64 0.20
CA ASN A 56 15.11 -6.03 0.02
C ASN A 56 15.39 -6.35 -1.46
N LEU A 57 14.52 -5.88 -2.37
CA LEU A 57 14.69 -6.03 -3.81
C LEU A 57 16.00 -5.39 -4.29
N ILE A 58 16.25 -4.12 -3.93
CA ILE A 58 17.49 -3.40 -4.24
C ILE A 58 18.72 -4.18 -3.75
N SER A 59 18.68 -4.71 -2.53
CA SER A 59 19.81 -5.46 -1.95
C SER A 59 20.04 -6.85 -2.57
N SER A 60 19.07 -7.36 -3.32
CA SER A 60 19.09 -8.72 -3.88
C SER A 60 19.47 -8.79 -5.36
N VAL A 61 19.61 -7.62 -5.99
CA VAL A 61 19.96 -7.48 -7.40
C VAL A 61 21.33 -6.86 -7.50
N ASP A 62 22.15 -7.47 -8.34
CA ASP A 62 23.51 -7.06 -8.67
C ASP A 62 23.66 -7.05 -10.20
N VAL A 63 24.83 -6.66 -10.68
CA VAL A 63 25.17 -6.72 -12.10
C VAL A 63 26.27 -7.74 -12.31
N SER A 64 26.04 -8.65 -13.24
CA SER A 64 27.05 -9.60 -13.66
C SER A 64 28.23 -8.92 -14.38
N THR A 65 29.33 -9.66 -14.54
CA THR A 65 30.56 -9.16 -15.19
C THR A 65 30.37 -8.79 -16.66
N ASP A 66 29.36 -9.34 -17.32
CA ASP A 66 28.94 -9.06 -18.69
C ASP A 66 27.87 -7.95 -18.81
N GLY A 67 27.46 -7.34 -17.70
CA GLY A 67 26.55 -6.19 -17.71
C GLY A 67 25.06 -6.53 -17.73
N PHE A 68 24.69 -7.73 -17.31
CA PHE A 68 23.30 -8.13 -17.15
C PHE A 68 22.84 -7.96 -15.71
N LEU A 69 21.58 -7.55 -15.55
CA LEU A 69 20.90 -7.64 -14.27
C LEU A 69 20.85 -9.09 -13.82
N ALA A 70 21.41 -9.35 -12.63
CA ALA A 70 21.47 -10.67 -12.04
C ALA A 70 20.98 -10.62 -10.61
N GLY A 71 20.13 -11.56 -10.23
CA GLY A 71 19.59 -11.61 -8.88
C GLY A 71 18.41 -12.55 -8.81
N PHE A 72 18.20 -13.13 -7.63
CA PHE A 72 17.01 -13.89 -7.32
C PHE A 72 16.37 -13.27 -6.09
N PRO A 73 15.57 -12.20 -6.25
CA PRO A 73 14.87 -11.57 -5.15
C PRO A 73 13.97 -12.60 -4.49
N ASN A 74 14.39 -13.17 -3.36
CA ASN A 74 13.55 -14.08 -2.59
C ASN A 74 12.64 -13.25 -1.69
N LEU A 75 11.59 -12.70 -2.31
CA LEU A 75 10.48 -12.17 -1.55
C LEU A 75 9.70 -13.38 -1.03
N SER A 76 9.82 -13.68 0.27
CA SER A 76 9.24 -14.88 0.91
C SER A 76 7.71 -14.95 0.90
N ASP A 77 7.06 -14.01 0.23
CA ASP A 77 5.61 -13.86 0.16
C ASP A 77 5.09 -14.48 -1.15
N LEU A 78 4.17 -15.44 -1.01
CA LEU A 78 3.55 -16.17 -2.13
C LEU A 78 2.83 -15.24 -3.11
N ARG A 79 2.40 -14.05 -2.67
CA ARG A 79 1.72 -13.07 -3.52
C ARG A 79 2.60 -12.61 -4.69
N PHE A 80 3.93 -12.65 -4.59
CA PHE A 80 4.81 -12.35 -5.74
C PHE A 80 4.93 -13.47 -6.76
N THR A 81 4.37 -14.64 -6.47
CA THR A 81 4.38 -15.80 -7.36
C THR A 81 2.98 -16.09 -7.93
N GLU A 82 1.93 -15.71 -7.20
CA GLU A 82 0.55 -15.88 -7.64
C GLU A 82 0.20 -14.88 -8.76
N PRO A 83 -0.22 -15.35 -9.95
CA PRO A 83 -0.69 -14.48 -11.02
C PRO A 83 -1.84 -13.59 -10.55
N GLN A 84 -1.85 -12.32 -10.99
CA GLN A 84 -2.94 -11.38 -10.69
C GLN A 84 -3.20 -11.14 -9.19
N SER A 85 -2.19 -11.32 -8.33
CA SER A 85 -2.28 -11.06 -6.90
C SER A 85 -2.41 -9.58 -6.51
N GLY A 86 -2.11 -8.65 -7.43
CA GLY A 86 -1.95 -7.23 -7.14
C GLY A 86 -0.61 -6.88 -6.47
N TRP A 87 0.33 -7.83 -6.38
CA TRP A 87 1.66 -7.64 -5.81
C TRP A 87 2.72 -7.96 -6.86
N TYR A 88 3.48 -6.95 -7.27
CA TYR A 88 4.41 -7.04 -8.39
C TYR A 88 5.71 -6.31 -8.11
N TRP A 89 6.77 -6.72 -8.78
CA TRP A 89 7.99 -5.94 -8.84
C TRP A 89 8.64 -6.04 -10.22
N THR A 90 9.35 -4.99 -10.63
CA THR A 90 10.20 -4.98 -11.83
C THR A 90 11.53 -4.29 -11.53
N VAL A 91 12.57 -4.70 -12.24
CA VAL A 91 13.88 -4.08 -12.26
C VAL A 91 14.29 -3.90 -13.70
N GLU A 92 14.33 -2.64 -14.12
CA GLU A 92 14.52 -2.23 -15.51
C GLU A 92 15.83 -1.41 -15.61
N PRO A 93 16.65 -1.61 -16.65
CA PRO A 93 17.86 -0.82 -16.84
C PRO A 93 17.52 0.61 -17.26
N VAL A 94 18.22 1.58 -16.68
CA VAL A 94 18.09 3.01 -17.02
C VAL A 94 19.24 3.47 -17.93
N THR A 95 20.44 2.90 -17.75
CA THR A 95 21.62 3.21 -18.55
C THR A 95 21.82 2.20 -19.69
N GLU A 96 22.41 2.63 -20.81
CA GLU A 96 22.61 1.80 -22.00
C GLU A 96 23.58 0.63 -21.79
N ASN A 97 24.49 0.74 -20.80
CA ASN A 97 25.49 -0.27 -20.44
C ASN A 97 24.99 -1.32 -19.43
N LEU A 98 23.68 -1.38 -19.20
CA LEU A 98 23.01 -2.37 -18.36
C LEU A 98 21.92 -3.07 -19.19
N HIS A 99 21.87 -4.39 -19.10
CA HIS A 99 20.99 -5.22 -19.93
C HIS A 99 20.15 -6.20 -19.11
N GLY A 100 19.09 -6.69 -19.76
CA GLY A 100 18.11 -7.59 -19.13
C GLY A 100 17.02 -6.84 -18.37
N GLU A 101 16.05 -7.59 -17.89
CA GLU A 101 14.96 -7.12 -17.03
C GLU A 101 14.65 -8.25 -16.04
N LEU A 102 14.35 -7.90 -14.80
CA LEU A 102 13.87 -8.85 -13.80
C LEU A 102 12.47 -8.44 -13.37
N SER A 103 11.57 -9.40 -13.24
CA SER A 103 10.22 -9.14 -12.76
C SER A 103 9.70 -10.27 -11.88
N SER A 104 8.69 -9.97 -11.09
CA SER A 104 7.99 -10.99 -10.30
C SER A 104 7.31 -12.01 -11.20
N PRO A 105 7.27 -13.30 -10.82
CA PRO A 105 6.47 -14.29 -11.54
C PRO A 105 4.96 -13.98 -11.57
N SER A 106 4.46 -13.23 -10.58
CA SER A 106 3.08 -12.74 -10.55
C SER A 106 2.76 -11.75 -11.68
N LEU A 107 3.77 -11.04 -12.21
CA LEU A 107 3.61 -10.05 -13.27
C LEU A 107 3.51 -10.74 -14.64
N THR A 108 2.33 -11.22 -14.96
CA THR A 108 2.06 -11.97 -16.21
C THR A 108 1.77 -11.09 -17.42
N GLY A 109 1.73 -9.77 -17.24
CA GLY A 109 1.47 -8.79 -18.29
C GLY A 109 1.97 -7.39 -17.92
N PRO A 110 1.93 -6.44 -18.86
CA PRO A 110 2.44 -5.09 -18.62
C PRO A 110 1.52 -4.28 -17.70
N VAL A 111 2.11 -3.66 -16.68
CA VAL A 111 1.45 -2.64 -15.85
C VAL A 111 1.95 -1.27 -16.30
N VAL A 112 1.03 -0.40 -16.72
CA VAL A 112 1.40 0.92 -17.24
C VAL A 112 1.87 1.81 -16.10
N GLY A 113 3.15 2.18 -16.12
CA GLY A 113 3.72 3.15 -15.19
C GLY A 113 3.32 4.59 -15.52
N VAL A 114 3.37 5.47 -14.51
CA VAL A 114 3.16 6.91 -14.70
C VAL A 114 4.46 7.57 -15.19
N PRO A 115 4.44 8.41 -16.24
CA PRO A 115 5.65 9.08 -16.73
C PRO A 115 6.32 9.95 -15.67
N THR A 116 7.65 10.06 -15.74
CA THR A 116 8.46 10.91 -14.84
C THR A 116 8.18 12.41 -14.99
N SER A 117 7.61 12.82 -16.11
CA SER A 117 7.13 14.20 -16.34
C SER A 117 5.89 14.55 -15.53
N VAL A 118 5.09 13.56 -15.12
CA VAL A 118 3.86 13.75 -14.33
C VAL A 118 4.16 13.60 -12.84
N VAL A 119 4.90 12.56 -12.48
CA VAL A 119 5.36 12.33 -11.11
C VAL A 119 6.88 12.22 -11.12
N PRO A 120 7.60 13.31 -10.79
CA PRO A 120 9.06 13.32 -10.76
C PRO A 120 9.60 12.55 -9.56
N PHE A 121 10.88 12.18 -9.62
CA PHE A 121 11.63 11.68 -8.47
C PHE A 121 11.89 12.80 -7.46
N ASP A 122 11.88 12.43 -6.18
CA ASP A 122 12.26 13.31 -5.08
C ASP A 122 13.79 13.35 -4.87
N ASP A 123 14.23 14.08 -3.85
CA ASP A 123 15.65 14.24 -3.48
C ASP A 123 16.33 12.90 -3.09
N ARG A 124 15.56 11.84 -2.87
CA ARG A 124 16.05 10.48 -2.54
C ARG A 124 16.03 9.56 -3.75
N PHE A 125 15.80 10.10 -4.96
CA PHE A 125 15.60 9.32 -6.18
C PHE A 125 14.46 8.31 -6.05
N GLN A 126 13.45 8.65 -5.23
CA GLN A 126 12.25 7.85 -5.04
C GLN A 126 11.02 8.60 -5.56
N ARG A 127 10.02 7.85 -6.02
CA ARG A 127 8.71 8.40 -6.31
C ARG A 127 7.63 7.39 -5.98
N ARG A 128 6.44 7.93 -5.68
CA ARG A 128 5.27 7.13 -5.35
C ARG A 128 4.10 7.62 -6.19
N TYR A 129 3.37 6.69 -6.78
CA TYR A 129 2.19 7.01 -7.56
C TYR A 129 1.21 5.83 -7.54
N ARG A 130 0.02 6.05 -8.10
CA ARG A 130 -0.99 5.00 -8.23
C ARG A 130 -1.22 4.68 -9.70
N THR A 131 -1.52 3.42 -9.97
CA THR A 131 -1.86 2.94 -11.31
C THR A 131 -2.88 1.82 -11.23
N VAL A 132 -3.33 1.33 -12.38
CA VAL A 132 -4.25 0.19 -12.48
C VAL A 132 -3.44 -1.07 -12.73
N GLY A 133 -3.75 -2.13 -11.97
CA GLY A 133 -3.11 -3.44 -12.07
C GLY A 133 -3.75 -4.35 -13.12
N LEU A 134 -3.30 -5.62 -13.12
CA LEU A 134 -3.66 -6.58 -14.16
C LEU A 134 -5.12 -7.08 -14.06
N ASN A 135 -5.75 -6.94 -12.91
CA ASN A 135 -7.15 -7.31 -12.64
C ASN A 135 -8.05 -6.09 -12.42
N GLY A 136 -7.58 -4.88 -12.75
CA GLY A 136 -8.32 -3.63 -12.58
C GLY A 136 -8.26 -3.05 -11.15
N GLU A 137 -7.47 -3.64 -10.26
CA GLU A 137 -7.20 -3.13 -8.92
C GLU A 137 -6.39 -1.82 -8.95
N GLU A 138 -6.57 -0.98 -7.93
CA GLU A 138 -5.70 0.16 -7.72
C GLU A 138 -4.40 -0.35 -7.11
N LEU A 139 -3.29 -0.10 -7.78
CA LEU A 139 -1.95 -0.38 -7.29
C LEU A 139 -1.32 0.88 -6.75
N GLU A 140 -0.66 0.74 -5.61
CA GLU A 140 0.32 1.72 -5.16
C GLU A 140 1.70 1.28 -5.59
N VAL A 141 2.42 2.18 -6.25
CA VAL A 141 3.75 1.94 -6.80
C VAL A 141 4.74 2.82 -6.07
N ILE A 142 5.80 2.22 -5.55
CA ILE A 142 7.02 2.91 -5.15
C ILE A 142 8.11 2.56 -6.14
N GLU A 143 8.77 3.58 -6.68
CA GLU A 143 9.90 3.44 -7.57
C GLU A 143 11.13 4.10 -6.98
N SER A 144 12.30 3.52 -7.27
CA SER A 144 13.60 4.09 -6.95
C SER A 144 14.57 3.82 -8.08
N GLU A 145 15.41 4.80 -8.40
CA GLU A 145 16.59 4.59 -9.23
C GLU A 145 17.82 4.44 -8.34
N PHE A 146 18.64 3.43 -8.61
CA PHE A 146 19.84 3.15 -7.83
C PHE A 146 21.02 2.81 -8.72
N VAL A 147 22.19 3.33 -8.34
CA VAL A 147 23.47 3.01 -8.99
C VAL A 147 23.97 1.68 -8.45
N LEU A 148 24.16 0.70 -9.32
CA LEU A 148 24.51 -0.66 -8.93
C LEU A 148 26.02 -0.85 -8.71
N ASP A 149 26.87 -0.03 -9.34
CA ASP A 149 28.32 -0.19 -9.29
C ASP A 149 29.11 1.09 -9.61
N ASP A 150 30.44 0.97 -9.63
CA ASP A 150 31.37 2.07 -9.92
C ASP A 150 31.38 2.52 -11.40
N GLN A 151 30.79 1.72 -12.30
CA GLN A 151 30.57 2.06 -13.70
C GLN A 151 29.33 2.93 -13.93
N ASN A 152 28.70 3.37 -12.84
CA ASN A 152 27.50 4.21 -12.86
C ASN A 152 26.34 3.57 -13.63
N ARG A 153 26.21 2.23 -13.55
CA ARG A 153 25.06 1.51 -14.10
C ARG A 153 23.86 1.74 -13.20
N VAL A 154 22.77 2.28 -13.77
CA VAL A 154 21.56 2.60 -13.00
C VAL A 154 20.44 1.66 -13.37
N ALA A 155 19.79 1.09 -12.36
CA ALA A 155 18.56 0.35 -12.52
C ALA A 155 17.40 1.06 -11.82
N ARG A 156 16.23 0.97 -12.42
CA ARG A 156 14.97 1.40 -11.83
C ARG A 156 14.29 0.19 -11.20
N PHE A 157 14.10 0.28 -9.90
CA PHE A 157 13.37 -0.67 -9.09
C PHE A 157 11.94 -0.18 -8.92
N ARG A 158 10.97 -1.00 -9.30
CA ARG A 158 9.55 -0.73 -9.11
C ARG A 158 8.96 -1.81 -8.22
N MET A 159 8.27 -1.38 -7.17
CA MET A 159 7.57 -2.25 -6.24
C MET A 159 6.10 -1.83 -6.19
N MET A 160 5.19 -2.78 -6.38
CA MET A 160 3.76 -2.53 -6.53
C MET A 160 2.99 -3.38 -5.53
N GLY A 161 1.99 -2.77 -4.86
CA GLY A 161 1.10 -3.48 -3.97
C GLY A 161 -0.35 -3.08 -4.16
N ASN A 162 -1.25 -3.99 -3.79
CA ASN A 162 -2.68 -3.86 -3.98
C ASN A 162 -3.29 -2.86 -2.98
N ARG A 163 -3.58 -1.64 -3.43
CA ARG A 163 -4.21 -0.59 -2.61
C ARG A 163 -5.71 -0.87 -2.41
N SER A 164 -6.36 -1.51 -3.39
CA SER A 164 -7.76 -1.91 -3.26
C SER A 164 -7.95 -2.87 -2.09
N GLU A 165 -7.06 -3.86 -1.93
CA GLU A 165 -7.07 -4.81 -0.80
C GLU A 165 -7.01 -4.08 0.56
N LEU A 166 -6.10 -3.11 0.70
CA LEU A 166 -6.01 -2.27 1.89
C LEU A 166 -7.31 -1.49 2.14
N ASN A 167 -7.86 -0.86 1.10
CA ASN A 167 -9.08 -0.07 1.22
C ASN A 167 -10.28 -0.94 1.63
N ASP A 168 -10.36 -2.18 1.11
CA ASP A 168 -11.39 -3.14 1.44
C ASP A 168 -11.30 -3.59 2.90
N GLU A 169 -10.09 -3.85 3.41
CA GLU A 169 -9.86 -4.19 4.83
C GLU A 169 -10.31 -3.05 5.75
N VAL A 170 -9.93 -1.81 5.43
CA VAL A 170 -10.33 -0.64 6.23
C VAL A 170 -11.86 -0.45 6.20
N THR A 171 -12.49 -0.62 5.03
CA THR A 171 -13.94 -0.48 4.89
C THR A 171 -14.70 -1.61 5.61
N ALA A 172 -14.13 -2.81 5.67
CA ALA A 172 -14.70 -3.92 6.41
C ALA A 172 -14.65 -3.69 7.93
N PHE A 173 -13.59 -3.04 8.43
CA PHE A 173 -13.45 -2.68 9.84
C PHE A 173 -14.42 -1.57 10.29
N GLU A 174 -14.78 -0.66 9.38
CA GLU A 174 -15.69 0.46 9.65
C GLU A 174 -17.19 0.08 9.67
N ARG A 175 -17.54 -1.14 9.25
CA ARG A 175 -18.92 -1.66 9.27
C ARG A 175 -19.27 -2.36 10.57
#